data_AF-A0A7W9EJF3-F1
#
_entry.id   AF-A0A7W9EJF3-F1
#
_cell.length_a   1.000
_cell.length_b   1.000
_cell.length_c   1.000
_cell.angle_alpha   90.00
_cell.angle_beta   90.00
_cell.angle_gamma   90.00
#
_symmetry.space_group_name_H-M   'P 1'
#
loop_
_entity.id
_entity.type
_entity.pdbx_description
1 polymer ?
#
loop_
_entity_poly.entity_id
_entity_poly.type
_entity_poly.pdbx_seq_one_letter_code
_entity_poly.pdbx_strand_id
1 'polypeptide(L)'
;MPSKEALRDEIAHIIHADCARGLATIPFNTADRILSTIRAALKEPNERMIEAGCDQYDFGDQITQGEILAKEWRAMLKASALGEQSE
;
A
#
# COMPACT_ATOMS: atom_id res chain seq x y z
N MET A 1 5.55 -5.00 3.76
CA MET A 1 5.18 -4.49 2.43
C MET A 1 5.81 -5.40 1.36
N PRO A 2 5.06 -5.85 0.34
CA PRO A 2 5.59 -6.65 -0.77
C PRO A 2 6.63 -5.88 -1.58
N SER A 3 7.51 -6.59 -2.30
CA SER A 3 8.42 -5.95 -3.25
C SER A 3 7.65 -5.37 -4.43
N LYS A 4 8.29 -4.47 -5.18
CA LYS A 4 7.74 -3.93 -6.43
C LYS A 4 7.41 -5.03 -7.43
N GLU A 5 8.26 -6.05 -7.54
CA GLU A 5 8.10 -7.18 -8.44
C GLU A 5 6.91 -8.05 -8.02
N ALA A 6 6.77 -8.35 -6.73
CA ALA A 6 5.63 -9.11 -6.21
C ALA A 6 4.30 -8.37 -6.48
N LEU A 7 4.28 -7.05 -6.23
CA LEU A 7 3.10 -6.22 -6.51
C LEU A 7 2.77 -6.18 -8.02
N ARG A 8 3.78 -6.03 -8.88
CA ARG A 8 3.62 -6.09 -10.35
C ARG A 8 3.03 -7.42 -10.78
N ASP A 9 3.58 -8.52 -10.29
CA ASP A 9 3.17 -9.87 -10.69
C ASP A 9 1.73 -10.18 -10.25
N GLU A 10 1.33 -9.72 -9.07
CA GLU A 10 -0.04 -9.85 -8.58
C GLU A 10 -1.03 -9.02 -9.42
N ILE A 11 -0.69 -7.77 -9.74
CA ILE A 11 -1.50 -6.91 -10.62
C ILE A 11 -1.62 -7.53 -12.02
N ALA A 12 -0.52 -8.02 -12.58
CA ALA A 12 -0.51 -8.68 -13.88
C ALA A 12 -1.39 -9.94 -13.88
N HIS A 13 -1.36 -10.71 -12.79
CA HIS A 13 -2.22 -11.87 -12.60
C HIS A 13 -3.71 -11.49 -12.58
N ILE A 14 -4.09 -10.42 -11.88
CA ILE A 14 -5.46 -9.89 -11.86
C ILE A 14 -5.92 -9.54 -13.28
N ILE A 15 -5.11 -8.78 -14.02
CA ILE A 15 -5.43 -8.37 -15.40
C ILE A 15 -5.60 -9.58 -16.30
N HIS A 16 -4.63 -10.51 -16.28
CA HIS A 16 -4.67 -11.70 -17.13
C HIS A 16 -5.88 -12.59 -16.82
N ALA A 17 -6.19 -12.80 -15.53
CA ALA A 17 -7.35 -13.59 -15.11
C ALA A 17 -8.67 -12.96 -15.58
N ASP A 18 -8.79 -11.63 -15.54
CA ASP A 18 -10.00 -10.92 -15.96
C ASP A 18 -10.13 -10.89 -17.49
N CYS A 19 -9.03 -10.75 -18.22
CA CYS A 19 -9.00 -10.92 -19.67
C CYS A 19 -9.46 -12.32 -20.07
N ALA A 20 -8.91 -13.37 -19.43
CA ALA A 20 -9.26 -14.76 -19.73
C ALA A 20 -10.74 -15.09 -19.47
N ARG A 21 -11.38 -14.38 -18.53
CA ARG A 21 -12.80 -14.55 -18.20
C ARG A 21 -13.73 -13.62 -18.98
N GLY A 22 -13.21 -12.79 -19.89
CA GLY A 22 -13.98 -11.75 -20.59
C GLY A 22 -14.44 -10.60 -19.68
N LEU A 23 -14.02 -10.58 -18.41
CA LEU A 23 -14.36 -9.58 -17.41
C LEU A 23 -13.58 -8.27 -17.59
N ALA A 24 -12.53 -8.27 -18.41
CA ALA A 24 -11.82 -7.05 -18.80
C ALA A 24 -12.72 -6.03 -19.55
N THR A 25 -13.92 -6.43 -19.98
CA THR A 25 -14.98 -5.54 -20.48
C THR A 25 -15.67 -4.73 -19.37
N ILE A 26 -15.42 -5.05 -18.10
CA ILE A 26 -15.89 -4.34 -16.91
C ILE A 26 -14.67 -3.70 -16.21
N PRO A 27 -14.09 -2.62 -16.78
CA PRO A 27 -12.80 -2.08 -16.35
C PRO A 27 -12.81 -1.61 -14.89
N PHE A 28 -13.96 -1.19 -14.36
CA PHE A 28 -14.09 -0.75 -12.97
C PHE A 28 -13.82 -1.88 -11.96
N ASN A 29 -14.30 -3.10 -12.21
CA ASN A 29 -14.07 -4.22 -11.30
C ASN A 29 -12.58 -4.62 -11.24
N THR A 30 -11.90 -4.62 -12.39
CA THR A 30 -10.47 -4.87 -12.45
C THR A 30 -9.69 -3.75 -11.75
N ALA A 31 -10.07 -2.49 -11.97
CA ALA A 31 -9.46 -1.34 -11.31
C ALA A 31 -9.62 -1.39 -9.77
N ASP A 32 -10.81 -1.72 -9.26
CA ASP A 32 -11.07 -1.84 -7.82
C ASP A 32 -10.22 -2.93 -7.15
N ARG A 33 -10.01 -4.06 -7.85
CA ARG A 33 -9.15 -5.13 -7.37
C ARG A 33 -7.68 -4.71 -7.34
N ILE A 34 -7.20 -4.04 -8.39
CA ILE A 34 -5.84 -3.49 -8.43
C ILE A 34 -5.63 -2.47 -7.31
N LEU A 35 -6.59 -1.55 -7.12
CA LEU A 35 -6.54 -0.57 -6.04
C LEU A 35 -6.51 -1.24 -4.66
N SER A 36 -7.29 -2.30 -4.48
CA SER A 36 -7.29 -3.09 -3.24
C SER A 36 -5.92 -3.74 -2.98
N THR A 37 -5.27 -4.31 -3.99
CA THR A 37 -3.91 -4.85 -3.88
C THR A 37 -2.89 -3.76 -3.52
N ILE A 38 -2.95 -2.60 -4.17
CA ILE A 38 -2.06 -1.45 -3.87
C ILE A 38 -2.28 -0.95 -2.44
N ARG A 39 -3.52 -0.81 -2.00
CA ARG A 39 -3.88 -0.42 -0.62
C ARG A 39 -3.35 -1.40 0.40
N ALA A 40 -3.54 -2.70 0.18
CA ALA A 40 -3.04 -3.74 1.06
C ALA A 40 -1.51 -3.69 1.20
N ALA A 41 -0.80 -3.40 0.10
CA ALA A 41 0.64 -3.23 0.13
C ALA A 41 1.06 -2.01 0.97
N LEU A 42 0.35 -0.89 0.88
CA LEU A 42 0.69 0.38 1.57
C LEU A 42 0.21 0.47 3.02
N LYS A 43 -0.66 -0.44 3.48
CA LYS A 43 -1.36 -0.33 4.78
C LYS A 43 -0.42 -0.19 5.97
N GLU A 44 0.69 -0.90 5.97
CA GLU A 44 1.66 -0.92 7.07
C GLU A 44 3.07 -0.59 6.57
N PRO A 45 3.75 0.41 7.16
CA PRO A 45 5.14 0.68 6.83
C PRO A 45 6.00 -0.49 7.30
N ASN A 46 7.02 -0.84 6.54
CA ASN A 46 8.01 -1.82 6.98
C ASN A 46 9.09 -1.16 7.85
N GLU A 47 9.89 -1.96 8.55
CA GLU A 47 10.96 -1.49 9.44
C GLU A 47 11.91 -0.52 8.75
N ARG A 48 12.35 -0.81 7.52
CA ARG A 48 13.25 0.07 6.75
C ARG A 48 12.64 1.44 6.43
N MET A 49 11.32 1.52 6.24
CA MET A 49 10.62 2.80 6.06
C MET A 49 10.59 3.60 7.37
N ILE A 50 10.43 2.92 8.50
CA ILE A 50 10.43 3.55 9.82
C ILE A 50 11.84 4.07 10.14
N GLU A 51 12.87 3.24 9.94
CA GLU A 51 14.29 3.62 10.09
C GLU A 51 14.64 4.85 9.24
N ALA A 52 14.30 4.82 7.94
CA ALA A 52 14.55 5.96 7.06
C ALA A 52 13.83 7.25 7.50
N GLY A 53 12.65 7.12 8.10
CA GLY A 53 11.95 8.24 8.72
C GLY A 53 12.66 8.75 9.97
N CYS A 54 13.06 7.87 10.88
CA CYS A 54 13.80 8.24 12.09
C CYS A 54 15.12 8.96 11.76
N ASP A 55 15.88 8.45 10.78
CA ASP A 55 17.13 9.04 10.31
C ASP A 55 16.93 10.48 9.78
N GLN A 56 15.85 10.70 9.03
CA GLN A 56 15.56 12.00 8.40
C GLN A 56 15.26 13.11 9.41
N TYR A 57 14.69 12.75 10.57
CA TYR A 57 14.30 13.70 11.62
C TYR A 57 15.32 13.79 12.77
N ASP A 58 16.48 13.14 12.65
CA ASP A 58 17.52 13.05 13.69
C ASP A 58 16.96 12.59 15.04
N PHE A 59 16.01 11.66 14.97
CA PHE A 59 15.26 11.20 16.13
C PHE A 59 16.07 10.23 17.02
N GLY A 60 17.10 9.58 16.45
CA GLY A 60 17.88 8.55 17.13
C GLY A 60 17.08 7.25 17.36
N ASP A 61 17.63 6.34 18.18
CA ASP A 61 17.11 4.97 18.38
C ASP A 61 15.91 4.87 19.35
N GLN A 62 15.13 5.93 19.56
CA GLN A 62 14.01 5.85 20.50
C GLN A 62 12.82 5.12 19.88
N ILE A 63 12.53 3.91 20.40
CA ILE A 63 11.38 3.05 20.04
C ILE A 63 10.05 3.83 19.94
N THR A 64 9.88 4.86 20.79
CA THR A 64 8.68 5.71 20.83
C THR A 64 8.48 6.55 19.56
N GLN A 65 9.54 6.90 18.82
CA GLN A 65 9.45 7.73 17.63
C GLN A 65 9.11 6.92 16.37
N GLY A 66 9.60 5.69 16.27
CA GLY A 66 9.21 4.78 15.19
C GLY A 66 7.69 4.49 15.20
N GLU A 67 7.11 4.36 16.40
CA GLU A 67 5.66 4.22 16.56
C GLU A 67 4.88 5.48 16.14
N ILE A 68 5.42 6.68 16.40
CA ILE A 68 4.81 7.95 15.97
C ILE A 68 4.81 8.02 14.45
N LEU A 69 5.94 7.76 13.80
CA LEU A 69 6.04 7.76 12.33
C LEU A 69 5.09 6.74 11.69
N ALA A 70 4.95 5.55 12.28
CA ALA A 70 3.98 4.57 11.82
C ALA A 70 2.52 5.04 11.98
N LYS A 71 2.19 5.77 13.07
CA LYS A 71 0.87 6.36 13.26
C LYS A 71 0.60 7.49 12.26
N GLU A 72 1.58 8.36 12.02
CA GLU A 72 1.49 9.44 11.04
C GLU A 72 1.30 8.89 9.61
N TRP A 73 2.06 7.85 9.23
CA TRP A 73 1.87 7.16 7.96
C TRP A 73 0.43 6.66 7.80
N ARG A 74 -0.10 5.95 8.80
CA ARG A 74 -1.48 5.45 8.76
C ARG A 74 -2.51 6.58 8.68
N ALA A 75 -2.27 7.69 9.38
CA ALA A 75 -3.15 8.86 9.33
C ALA A 75 -3.15 9.52 7.95
N MET A 76 -1.97 9.73 7.35
CA MET A 76 -1.83 10.26 6.00
C MET A 76 -2.46 9.34 4.95
N LEU A 77 -2.21 8.02 5.06
CA LEU A 77 -2.81 7.04 4.17
C LEU A 77 -4.34 7.09 4.27
N LYS A 78 -4.90 7.12 5.48
CA LYS A 78 -6.34 7.24 5.74
C LYS A 78 -6.95 8.51 5.12
N ALA A 79 -6.22 9.62 5.16
CA ALA A 79 -6.66 10.91 4.59
C ALA A 79 -6.44 11.02 3.06
N SER A 80 -5.78 10.05 2.43
CA SER A 80 -5.57 10.03 0.98
C SER A 80 -6.74 9.37 0.25
N ALA A 81 -6.83 9.55 -1.07
CA ALA A 81 -7.77 8.81 -1.93
C ALA A 81 -7.62 7.27 -1.84
N LEU A 82 -6.47 6.79 -1.37
CA LEU A 82 -6.22 5.37 -1.11
C LEU A 82 -6.72 4.92 0.28
N GLY A 83 -7.04 5.83 1.19
CA GLY A 83 -7.64 5.55 2.49
C GLY A 83 -9.16 5.77 2.57
N GLU A 84 -9.72 6.60 1.68
CA GLU A 84 -11.12 7.06 1.72
C GLU A 84 -12.20 6.01 1.33
N GLN A 85 -11.93 4.70 1.40
CA GLN A 85 -12.93 3.67 1.06
C GLN A 85 -12.98 2.52 2.04
N SER A 86 -13.23 2.84 3.31
CA SER A 86 -13.74 1.88 4.27
C SER A 86 -14.72 2.57 5.22
N GLU A 87 -15.94 2.77 4.74
CA GLU A 87 -17.18 2.62 5.52
C GLU A 87 -18.06 1.59 4.82
#